data_AF-A0A399WVP2-F1
#
_entry.id   AF-A0A399WVP2-F1
#
_cell.length_a   1.000
_cell.length_b   1.000
_cell.length_c   1.000
_cell.angle_alpha   90.00
_cell.angle_beta   90.00
_cell.angle_gamma   90.00
#
_symmetry.space_group_name_H-M   'P 1'
#
loop_
_entity.id
_entity.type
_entity.pdbx_description
1 polymer ?
#
loop_
_entity_poly.entity_id
_entity_poly.type
_entity_poly.pdbx_seq_one_letter_code
_entity_poly.pdbx_strand_id
1 'polypeptide(L)' 'MRRFNSEGIDRRDLVMVLQTPALVRKATVANRCLICCSYGVNAAGLCEGCSANLTEQEYRAALPWIEGTRT' A
#
# COMPACT_ATOMS: atom_id res chain seq x y z
N MET A 1 -13.77 -9.98 -10.93
CA MET A 1 -12.91 -11.14 -11.24
C MET A 1 -11.96 -11.36 -10.06
N ARG A 2 -12.21 -12.37 -9.21
CA ARG A 2 -11.30 -12.73 -8.10
C ARG A 2 -9.98 -13.21 -8.72
N ARG A 3 -8.87 -12.51 -8.48
CA ARG A 3 -7.56 -12.89 -9.00
C ARG A 3 -7.02 -14.04 -8.15
N PHE A 4 -6.79 -15.20 -8.76
CA PHE A 4 -6.41 -16.44 -8.04
C PHE A 4 -4.94 -16.48 -7.61
N ASN A 5 -4.07 -15.60 -8.11
CA ASN A 5 -2.65 -15.46 -7.73
C ASN A 5 -2.12 -14.04 -7.97
N SER A 6 -2.79 -13.02 -7.42
CA SER A 6 -2.24 -11.67 -7.34
C SER A 6 -1.39 -11.60 -6.08
N GLU A 7 -0.08 -11.34 -6.17
CA GLU A 7 0.73 -11.00 -4.98
C GLU A 7 0.20 -9.73 -4.27
N GLY A 8 -0.61 -8.94 -4.98
CA GLY A 8 -1.25 -7.74 -4.47
C GLY A 8 -2.51 -8.06 -3.66
N ILE A 9 -2.73 -7.28 -2.61
CA ILE A 9 -3.84 -7.38 -1.67
C ILE A 9 -5.15 -6.88 -2.27
N ASP A 10 -6.27 -7.33 -1.71
CA ASP A 10 -7.57 -6.71 -1.98
C ASP A 10 -7.58 -5.29 -1.38
N ARG A 11 -8.15 -4.34 -2.12
CA ARG A 11 -8.23 -2.95 -1.68
C ARG A 11 -8.99 -2.79 -0.36
N ARG A 12 -9.96 -3.67 -0.09
CA ARG A 12 -10.70 -3.67 1.18
C ARG A 12 -9.80 -3.95 2.39
N ASP A 13 -8.69 -4.64 2.17
CA ASP A 13 -7.72 -4.97 3.22
C ASP A 13 -6.64 -3.89 3.38
N LEU A 14 -6.61 -2.87 2.50
CA LEU A 14 -5.54 -1.88 2.45
C LEU A 14 -5.35 -1.16 3.79
N VAL A 15 -6.44 -0.74 4.44
CA VAL A 15 -6.37 -0.04 5.73
C VAL A 15 -5.71 -0.93 6.80
N MET A 16 -6.09 -2.20 6.86
CA MET A 16 -5.51 -3.17 7.80
C MET A 16 -4.03 -3.43 7.48
N VAL A 17 -3.68 -3.54 6.19
CA VAL A 17 -2.30 -3.77 5.76
C VAL A 17 -1.42 -2.55 6.04
N LEU A 18 -1.90 -1.34 5.83
CA LEU A 18 -1.21 -0.09 6.20
C LEU A 18 -1.00 0.03 7.73
N GLN A 19 -1.79 -0.67 8.54
CA GLN A 19 -1.57 -0.76 9.98
C GLN A 19 -0.52 -1.81 10.36
N THR A 20 -0.04 -2.62 9.42
CA THR A 20 0.88 -3.74 9.63
C THR A 20 2.27 -3.42 9.04
N PRO A 21 3.23 -2.92 9.85
CA PRO A 21 4.54 -2.46 9.37
C PRO A 21 5.30 -3.46 8.52
N ALA A 22 5.25 -4.74 8.87
CA ALA A 22 5.96 -5.78 8.14
C ALA A 22 5.54 -5.88 6.68
N LEU A 23 4.24 -5.71 6.38
CA LEU A 23 3.71 -5.79 5.03
C LEU A 23 4.05 -4.55 4.20
N VAL A 24 3.95 -3.36 4.81
CA VAL A 24 4.34 -2.10 4.17
C VAL A 24 5.83 -2.13 3.83
N ARG A 25 6.69 -2.49 4.80
CA ARG A 25 8.13 -2.61 4.57
C ARG A 25 8.46 -3.65 3.50
N LYS A 26 7.78 -4.80 3.49
CA LYS A 26 7.98 -5.82 2.44
C LYS A 26 7.70 -5.24 1.05
N ALA A 27 6.60 -4.50 0.89
CA ALA A 27 6.25 -3.85 -0.38
C ALA A 27 7.24 -2.75 -0.79
N THR A 28 7.66 -1.90 0.15
CA THR A 28 8.63 -0.83 -0.09
C THR A 28 10.01 -1.39 -0.45
N VAL A 29 10.49 -2.41 0.25
CA VAL A 29 11.77 -3.09 -0.04
C VAL A 29 11.71 -3.82 -1.39
N ALA A 30 10.60 -4.48 -1.70
CA ALA A 30 10.39 -5.10 -3.01
C ALA A 30 10.14 -4.08 -4.12
N ASN A 31 9.96 -2.80 -3.78
CA ASN A 31 9.53 -1.72 -4.68
C ASN A 31 8.31 -2.11 -5.52
N ARG A 32 7.31 -2.75 -4.90
CA ARG A 32 6.09 -3.24 -5.56
C ARG A 32 4.85 -2.78 -4.81
N CYS A 33 3.88 -2.24 -5.54
CA CYS A 33 2.64 -1.72 -4.98
C CYS A 33 1.86 -2.82 -4.26
N LEU A 34 1.39 -2.54 -3.05
CA LEU A 34 0.58 -3.45 -2.24
C LEU A 34 -0.66 -3.94 -2.98
N ILE A 35 -1.29 -3.09 -3.81
CA ILE A 35 -2.57 -3.41 -4.46
C ILE A 35 -2.36 -4.02 -5.85
N CYS A 36 -1.58 -3.36 -6.70
CA CYS A 36 -1.48 -3.72 -8.12
C CYS A 36 -0.13 -4.33 -8.52
N CYS A 37 0.81 -4.44 -7.57
CA CYS A 37 2.19 -4.92 -7.80
C CYS A 37 3.03 -4.10 -8.80
N SER A 38 2.55 -2.92 -9.24
CA SER A 38 3.34 -2.02 -10.08
C SER A 38 4.62 -1.58 -9.36
N TYR A 39 5.68 -1.37 -10.13
CA TYR A 39 6.93 -0.80 -9.63
C TYR A 39 6.79 0.70 -9.32
N GLY A 40 7.69 1.20 -8.47
CA GLY A 40 7.76 2.61 -8.11
C GLY A 40 6.73 2.96 -7.05
N VAL A 41 7.06 2.69 -5.80
CA VAL A 41 6.16 2.94 -4.65
C VAL A 41 6.66 4.05 -3.74
N ASN A 42 5.72 4.71 -3.07
CA ASN A 42 5.99 5.63 -1.97
C ASN A 42 6.32 4.87 -0.66
N ALA A 43 6.57 5.62 0.42
CA ALA A 43 6.87 5.05 1.74
C ALA A 43 5.74 4.17 2.32
N ALA A 44 4.50 4.34 1.85
CA ALA A 44 3.35 3.50 2.21
C ALA A 44 3.23 2.22 1.36
N GLY A 45 4.18 1.94 0.46
CA GLY A 45 4.14 0.78 -0.41
C GLY A 45 3.09 0.87 -1.52
N LEU A 46 2.70 2.10 -1.93
CA LEU A 46 1.72 2.35 -2.98
C LEU A 46 2.36 3.07 -4.17
N CYS A 47 2.03 2.64 -5.40
CA CYS A 47 2.42 3.39 -6.60
C CYS A 47 1.59 4.67 -6.75
N GLU A 48 2.05 5.60 -7.59
CA GLU A 48 1.36 6.87 -7.85
C GLU A 48 -0.11 6.69 -8.18
N GLY A 49 -0.44 5.79 -9.12
CA GLY A 49 -1.83 5.54 -9.52
C GLY A 49 -2.71 5.01 -8.39
N CYS A 50 -2.21 4.11 -7.54
CA CYS A 50 -2.98 3.62 -6.39
C CYS A 50 -3.08 4.67 -5.28
N SER A 51 -2.02 5.45 -5.07
CA SER A 51 -1.99 6.52 -4.06
C SER A 51 -2.93 7.68 -4.41
N ALA A 52 -3.02 8.04 -5.70
CA ALA A 52 -3.91 9.11 -6.16
C ALA A 52 -5.40 8.75 -6.04
N ASN A 53 -5.71 7.46 -6.01
CA ASN A 53 -7.09 6.98 -5.94
C ASN A 53 -7.57 6.68 -4.52
N LEU A 54 -6.77 6.94 -3.47
CA LEU A 54 -7.13 6.61 -2.09
C LEU A 54 -8.41 7.34 -1.66
N THR A 55 -9.28 6.61 -0.99
CA THR A 55 -10.38 7.17 -0.22
C THR A 55 -9.83 7.92 1.00
N GLU A 56 -10.64 8.79 1.61
CA GLU A 56 -10.22 9.53 2.80
C GLU A 56 -9.74 8.61 3.94
N GLN A 57 -10.42 7.48 4.15
CA GLN A 57 -10.04 6.50 5.17
C GLN A 57 -8.68 5.85 4.88
N GLU A 58 -8.46 5.43 3.62
CA GLU A 58 -7.18 4.83 3.21
C GLU A 58 -6.05 5.86 3.28
N TYR A 59 -6.32 7.11 2.90
CA TYR A 59 -5.36 8.20 2.97
C TYR A 59 -4.91 8.47 4.40
N ARG A 60 -5.85 8.55 5.36
CA ARG A 60 -5.53 8.69 6.79
C ARG A 60 -4.66 7.54 7.32
N ALA A 61 -4.86 6.33 6.82
CA ALA A 61 -4.03 5.18 7.20
C ALA A 61 -2.63 5.19 6.55
N ALA A 62 -2.52 5.76 5.34
CA ALA A 62 -1.26 5.89 4.60
C ALA A 62 -0.41 7.08 5.08
N LEU A 63 -1.06 8.14 5.58
CA LEU A 63 -0.42 9.40 5.95
C LEU A 63 0.80 9.24 6.87
N PRO A 64 0.77 8.42 7.95
CA PRO A 64 1.92 8.29 8.83
C PRO A 64 3.17 7.70 8.14
N TRP A 65 2.97 6.88 7.12
CA TRP A 65 4.06 6.34 6.31
C TRP A 65 4.62 7.40 5.36
N ILE A 66 3.73 8.19 4.74
CA ILE A 66 4.10 9.25 3.79
C ILE A 66 4.86 10.37 4.50
N GLU A 67 4.41 10.77 5.69
CA GLU A 67 5.04 11.80 6.51
C GLU A 67 6.29 11.30 7.27
N GLY A 68 6.55 9.99 7.26
CA GLY A 68 7.69 9.40 7.95
C GLY A 68 7.55 9.34 9.47
N THR A 69 6.35 9.53 10.02
CA THR A 69 6.07 9.36 11.45
C THR A 69 5.97 7.89 11.85
N ARG A 70 5.80 6.99 10.88
CA ARG A 70 5.85 5.53 11.04
C ARG A 70 6.94 4.95 10.13
N THR A 71 7.99 4.38 10.73
CA THR A 71 9.14 3.78 10.03
C THR A 71 9.25 2.29 10.29
#